data_AF-A0A7C6Z890-F1
#
_entry.id   AF-A0A7C6Z890-F1
#
_cell.length_a   1.000
_cell.length_b   1.000
_cell.length_c   1.000
_cell.angle_alpha   90.00
_cell.angle_beta   90.00
_cell.angle_gamma   90.00
#
_symmetry.space_group_name_H-M   'P 1'
#
loop_
_entity.id
_entity.type
_entity.pdbx_description
1 polymer ?
#
loop_
_entity_poly.entity_id
_entity_poly.type
_entity_poly.pdbx_seq_one_letter_code
_entity_poly.pdbx_strand_id
1 'polypeptide(L)' 'MTEVELPEDATVGDALAAVGLPQGLWGIVLIGDRVGSASTRLFPGDRVTVFPPVSGG' A
#
# COMPACT_ATOMS: atom_id res chain seq x y z
N MET A 1 2.62 2.88 -13.60
CA MET A 1 1.50 3.11 -12.66
C MET A 1 0.57 1.94 -12.84
N THR A 2 0.34 1.15 -11.79
CA THR A 2 -0.57 0.00 -11.83
C THR A 2 -1.90 0.42 -11.24
N GLU A 3 -2.98 0.25 -11.98
CA GLU A 3 -4.34 0.47 -11.50
C GLU A 3 -4.93 -0.86 -11.05
N VAL A 4 -5.66 -0.85 -9.94
CA VAL A 4 -6.27 -2.06 -9.36
C VAL A 4 -7.67 -1.73 -8.88
N GLU A 5 -8.62 -2.61 -9.20
CA GLU A 5 -9.97 -2.57 -8.65
C GLU A 5 -9.99 -3.36 -7.35
N LEU A 6 -10.52 -2.74 -6.29
CA LEU A 6 -10.56 -3.29 -4.94
C LEU A 6 -11.99 -3.26 -4.40
N PRO A 7 -12.35 -4.18 -3.49
CA PRO A 7 -13.62 -4.10 -2.77
C PRO A 7 -13.80 -2.78 -2.01
N GLU A 8 -15.05 -2.46 -1.68
CA GLU A 8 -15.34 -1.39 -0.73
C GLU A 8 -14.63 -1.66 0.61
N ASP A 9 -14.17 -0.60 1.27
CA ASP A 9 -13.38 -0.64 2.51
C ASP A 9 -12.03 -1.38 2.42
N ALA A 10 -11.52 -1.67 1.21
CA ALA A 10 -10.22 -2.27 1.03
C ALA A 10 -9.08 -1.45 1.68
N THR A 11 -8.09 -2.18 2.17
CA THR A 11 -6.92 -1.59 2.83
C THR A 11 -5.70 -1.53 1.91
N VAL A 12 -4.67 -0.81 2.36
CA VAL A 12 -3.33 -0.87 1.75
C VAL A 12 -2.84 -2.30 1.61
N GLY A 13 -3.02 -3.15 2.62
CA GLY A 13 -2.59 -4.55 2.57
C GLY A 13 -3.26 -5.31 1.42
N ASP A 14 -4.55 -5.09 1.22
CA ASP A 14 -5.32 -5.72 0.15
C ASP A 14 -4.85 -5.23 -1.24
N ALA A 15 -4.64 -3.91 -1.37
CA ALA A 15 -4.12 -3.32 -2.60
C ALA A 15 -2.76 -3.88 -2.98
N LEU A 16 -1.84 -4.00 -2.02
CA LEU A 16 -0.49 -4.49 -2.26
C LEU A 16 -0.48 -6.00 -2.54
N ALA A 17 -1.30 -6.79 -1.84
CA ALA A 17 -1.47 -8.21 -2.16
C ALA A 17 -2.01 -8.42 -3.58
N ALA A 18 -2.97 -7.60 -4.03
CA ALA A 18 -3.57 -7.69 -5.36
C ALA A 18 -2.56 -7.42 -6.50
N VAL A 19 -1.51 -6.62 -6.25
CA VAL A 19 -0.42 -6.38 -7.21
C VAL A 19 0.80 -7.29 -7.00
N GLY A 20 0.69 -8.30 -6.14
CA GLY A 20 1.76 -9.28 -5.89
C GLY A 20 2.84 -8.84 -4.90
N LEU A 21 2.53 -7.88 -4.02
CA LEU A 21 3.40 -7.38 -2.95
C LEU A 21 2.82 -7.71 -1.56
N PRO A 22 2.89 -8.97 -1.11
CA PRO A 22 2.47 -9.35 0.24
C PRO A 22 3.26 -8.61 1.33
N GLN A 23 2.67 -8.54 2.53
CA GLN A 23 3.33 -7.98 3.71
C GLN A 23 4.71 -8.62 3.94
N GLY A 24 5.67 -7.80 4.38
CA GLY A 24 7.06 -8.21 4.61
C GLY A 24 8.00 -7.97 3.43
N LEU A 25 7.47 -7.74 2.22
CA LEU A 25 8.27 -7.32 1.05
C LEU A 25 8.36 -5.79 0.89
N TRP A 26 7.67 -5.05 1.75
CA TRP A 26 7.63 -3.59 1.77
C TRP A 26 7.69 -3.09 3.21
N GLY A 27 8.27 -1.90 3.40
CA GLY A 27 8.48 -1.30 4.71
C GLY A 27 7.60 -0.09 4.96
N ILE A 28 7.80 0.97 4.19
CA ILE A 28 7.09 2.25 4.36
C ILE A 28 6.02 2.38 3.28
N VAL A 29 4.84 2.85 3.67
CA VAL A 29 3.74 3.17 2.76
C VAL A 29 3.36 4.64 2.91
N LEU A 30 3.26 5.34 1.78
CA LEU A 30 2.66 6.68 1.68
C LEU A 30 1.36 6.59 0.89
N ILE A 31 0.32 7.28 1.37
CA ILE A 31 -0.97 7.45 0.70
C ILE A 31 -1.11 8.94 0.40
N GLY A 32 -0.79 9.36 -0.83
CA GLY A 32 -0.51 10.76 -1.12
C GLY A 32 0.64 11.27 -0.23
N ASP A 33 0.36 12.27 0.60
CA ASP A 33 1.36 12.93 1.46
C ASP A 33 1.36 12.44 2.92
N ARG A 34 0.56 11.41 3.24
CA ARG A 34 0.50 10.85 4.60
C ARG A 34 1.11 9.46 4.68
N VAL A 35 1.74 9.15 5.82
CA VAL A 35 2.17 7.78 6.14
C VAL A 35 0.95 6.92 6.44
N GLY A 36 0.94 5.73 5.84
CA GLY A 36 -0.07 4.70 6.06
C GLY A 36 0.54 3.42 6.62
N SER A 37 -0.34 2.51 7.03
CA SER A 37 -0.03 1.15 7.43
C SER A 37 -0.84 0.16 6.58
N ALA A 38 -0.53 -1.13 6.69
CA ALA A 38 -1.28 -2.18 6.01
C ALA A 38 -2.79 -2.13 6.26
N SER A 39 -3.21 -1.73 7.46
CA SER A 39 -4.61 -1.68 7.86
C SER A 39 -5.30 -0.36 7.50
N THR A 40 -4.60 0.56 6.83
CA THR A 40 -5.18 1.84 6.44
C THR A 40 -6.15 1.62 5.28
N ARG A 41 -7.41 2.05 5.45
CA ARG A 41 -8.42 2.01 4.39
C ARG A 41 -8.08 2.98 3.26
N LEU A 42 -8.34 2.53 2.04
CA LEU A 42 -8.17 3.31 0.82
C LEU A 42 -9.52 3.81 0.30
N PHE A 43 -9.47 4.95 -0.36
CA PHE A 43 -10.62 5.55 -1.05
C PHE A 43 -10.32 5.72 -2.55
N PRO A 44 -11.36 5.80 -3.41
CA PRO A 44 -11.16 6.03 -4.84
C PRO A 44 -10.28 7.25 -5.10
N GLY A 45 -9.22 7.06 -5.90
CA GLY A 45 -8.25 8.11 -6.23
C GLY A 45 -7.04 8.20 -5.30
N ASP A 46 -6.99 7.43 -4.21
CA ASP A 46 -5.80 7.34 -3.37
C ASP A 46 -4.60 6.80 -4.15
N ARG A 47 -3.45 7.46 -3.98
CA ARG A 47 -2.17 7.04 -4.57
C ARG A 47 -1.29 6.41 -3.52
N VAL A 48 -1.04 5.11 -3.66
CA VAL A 48 -0.20 4.35 -2.75
C VAL A 48 1.23 4.27 -3.30
N THR A 49 2.18 4.83 -2.58
CA THR A 49 3.61 4.67 -2.84
C THR A 49 4.20 3.74 -1.80
N VAL A 50 4.92 2.71 -2.24
CA VAL A 50 5.58 1.75 -1.35
C VAL A 50 7.08 1.84 -1.48
N PHE A 51 7.76 1.71 -0.35
CA PHE A 51 9.21 1.64 -0.28
C PHE A 51 9.60 0.26 0.26
N PRO A 52 10.69 -0.35 -0.27
CA PRO A 52 11.20 -1.61 0.25
C PRO A 52 11.60 -1.47 1.73
N PRO A 53 11.70 -2.58 2.47
CA PRO A 53 12.19 -2.57 3.83
C PRO A 53 13.58 -1.93 3.87
N VAL A 54 13.76 -0.93 4.73
CA VAL A 54 15.05 -0.28 4.92
C VAL A 54 15.86 -1.12 5.91
N SER A 55 16.88 -1.84 5.43
CA SER A 55 17.91 -2.40 6.30
C SER A 55 18.94 -1.31 6.58
N GLY A 56 18.93 -0.75 7.80
CA GLY A 56 20.01 0.12 8.26
C GLY A 56 21.29 -0.70 8.42
N GLY A 57 22.38 -0.25 7.80
CA GLY A 57 23.73 -0.76 8.05
C GLY A 57 24.28 -0.26 9.37
#